data_AF-A0A7Y7P3E6-F1
#
_entry.id   AF-A0A7Y7P3E6-F1
#
_cell.length_a   1.000
_cell.length_b   1.000
_cell.length_c   1.000
_cell.angle_alpha   90.00
_cell.angle_beta   90.00
_cell.angle_gamma   90.00
#
_symmetry.space_group_name_H-M   'P 1'
#
loop_
_entity.id
_entity.type
_entity.pdbx_description
1 polymer ?
#
loop_
_entity_poly.entity_id
_entity_poly.type
_entity_poly.pdbx_seq_one_letter_code
_entity_poly.pdbx_strand_id
1 'polypeptide(L)'
;MTGLNKHIDTFYSKILELLKTAHKTVLQSVNTTMFITYFEIGRLIVEEEQKGEEKAKYGQNLINDLSKRLSDEFGKGFSSTNLKQMRSFYLVYMSIRLNNKIKQLYCHSCECRNPFVYI
;
A
#
# COMPACT_ATOMS: atom_id res chain seq x y z
N MET A 1 -44.62 1.25 -29.63
CA MET A 1 -43.80 0.22 -28.95
C MET A 1 -42.44 0.72 -28.45
N THR A 2 -42.05 1.99 -28.68
CA THR A 2 -40.70 2.53 -28.36
C THR A 2 -40.55 3.16 -26.97
N GLY A 3 -41.64 3.55 -26.30
CA GLY A 3 -41.58 4.23 -24.99
C GLY A 3 -41.35 3.30 -23.78
N LEU A 4 -41.88 2.07 -23.82
CA LEU A 4 -41.77 1.11 -22.71
C LEU A 4 -40.34 0.56 -22.57
N ASN A 5 -39.69 0.33 -23.71
CA ASN A 5 -38.30 -0.14 -23.78
C ASN A 5 -37.33 0.91 -23.19
N LYS A 6 -37.53 2.20 -23.51
CA LYS A 6 -36.75 3.31 -22.95
C LYS A 6 -36.88 3.45 -21.42
N HIS A 7 -38.08 3.23 -20.87
CA HIS A 7 -38.28 3.29 -19.42
C HIS A 7 -37.55 2.14 -18.71
N ILE A 8 -37.64 0.92 -19.24
CA ILE A 8 -36.94 -0.25 -18.72
C ILE A 8 -35.43 -0.05 -18.79
N ASP A 9 -34.89 0.43 -19.91
CA ASP A 9 -33.45 0.70 -20.07
C ASP A 9 -32.95 1.76 -19.08
N THR A 10 -33.75 2.80 -18.86
CA THR A 10 -33.42 3.85 -17.87
C THR A 10 -33.43 3.29 -16.46
N PHE A 11 -34.41 2.45 -16.11
CA PHE A 11 -34.49 1.81 -14.80
C PHE A 11 -33.36 0.80 -14.58
N TYR A 12 -33.08 -0.04 -15.58
CA TYR A 12 -31.95 -0.96 -15.59
C TYR A 12 -30.63 -0.22 -15.40
N SER A 13 -30.41 0.89 -16.11
CA SER A 13 -29.19 1.69 -16.00
C SER A 13 -28.99 2.24 -14.58
N LYS A 14 -30.07 2.66 -13.91
CA LYS A 14 -30.01 3.11 -12.51
C LYS A 14 -29.57 1.98 -11.57
N ILE A 15 -30.12 0.77 -11.75
CA ILE A 15 -29.73 -0.41 -10.96
C ILE A 15 -28.27 -0.77 -11.25
N LEU A 16 -27.86 -0.75 -12.51
CA LEU A 16 -26.50 -1.05 -12.91
C LEU A 16 -25.48 -0.08 -12.29
N GLU A 17 -25.78 1.22 -12.29
CA GLU A 17 -24.91 2.23 -11.66
C GLU A 17 -24.83 2.08 -10.14
N LEU A 18 -25.94 1.72 -9.47
CA LEU A 18 -25.92 1.38 -8.05
C LEU A 18 -24.99 0.18 -7.78
N LEU A 19 -25.10 -0.89 -8.57
CA LEU A 19 -24.24 -2.07 -8.43
C LEU A 19 -22.77 -1.74 -8.69
N LYS A 20 -22.46 -1.03 -9.78
CA LYS A 20 -21.08 -0.61 -10.09
C LYS A 20 -20.49 0.25 -8.96
N THR A 21 -21.28 1.18 -8.43
CA THR A 21 -20.85 2.04 -7.34
C THR A 21 -20.56 1.21 -6.09
N ALA A 22 -21.46 0.31 -5.70
CA ALA A 22 -21.26 -0.57 -4.55
C ALA A 22 -19.99 -1.44 -4.70
N HIS A 23 -19.81 -2.08 -5.86
CA HIS A 23 -18.62 -2.87 -6.16
C HIS A 23 -17.34 -2.02 -6.10
N LYS A 24 -17.34 -0.83 -6.70
CA LYS A 24 -16.21 0.08 -6.67
C LYS A 24 -15.85 0.47 -5.24
N THR A 25 -16.83 0.83 -4.42
CA THR A 25 -16.62 1.20 -3.01
C THR A 25 -16.01 0.06 -2.21
N VAL A 26 -16.52 -1.17 -2.38
CA VAL A 26 -15.98 -2.37 -1.71
C VAL A 26 -14.52 -2.60 -2.13
N LEU A 27 -14.23 -2.59 -3.44
CA LEU A 27 -12.88 -2.80 -3.94
C LEU A 27 -11.90 -1.72 -3.46
N GLN A 28 -12.34 -0.46 -3.41
CA GLN A 28 -11.53 0.64 -2.89
C GLN A 28 -11.22 0.47 -1.40
N SER A 29 -12.21 0.07 -0.60
CA SER A 29 -12.03 -0.22 0.82
C SER A 29 -11.03 -1.37 1.02
N VAL A 30 -11.21 -2.49 0.32
CA VAL A 30 -10.32 -3.65 0.39
C VAL A 30 -8.89 -3.28 -0.01
N ASN A 31 -8.72 -2.56 -1.13
CA ASN A 31 -7.40 -2.15 -1.61
C ASN A 31 -6.70 -1.23 -0.60
N THR A 32 -7.44 -0.31 0.00
CA THR A 32 -6.88 0.62 1.00
C THR A 32 -6.45 -0.13 2.25
N THR A 33 -7.30 -1.03 2.76
CA THR A 33 -6.97 -1.86 3.93
C THR A 33 -5.76 -2.75 3.65
N MET A 34 -5.72 -3.44 2.51
CA MET A 34 -4.58 -4.27 2.10
C MET A 34 -3.28 -3.47 2.03
N PHE A 35 -3.33 -2.28 1.42
CA PHE A 35 -2.15 -1.42 1.32
C PHE A 35 -1.60 -1.05 2.70
N ILE A 36 -2.47 -0.65 3.63
CA ILE A 36 -2.08 -0.32 5.02
C ILE A 36 -1.49 -1.56 5.70
N THR A 37 -2.14 -2.72 5.57
CA THR A 37 -1.66 -3.98 6.17
C THR A 37 -0.29 -4.38 5.64
N TYR A 38 -0.08 -4.30 4.33
CA TYR A 38 1.22 -4.64 3.71
C TYR A 38 2.34 -3.68 4.12
N PHE A 39 2.01 -2.39 4.29
CA PHE A 39 2.94 -1.42 4.84
C PHE A 39 3.33 -1.77 6.28
N GLU A 40 2.36 -2.10 7.14
CA GLU A 40 2.61 -2.49 8.54
C GLU A 40 3.41 -3.80 8.65
N ILE A 41 3.14 -4.79 7.79
CA ILE A 41 3.96 -6.01 7.71
C ILE A 41 5.41 -5.65 7.37
N GLY A 42 5.61 -4.77 6.38
CA GLY A 42 6.95 -4.27 6.04
C GLY A 42 7.66 -3.62 7.22
N ARG A 43 6.95 -2.80 8.01
CA ARG A 43 7.47 -2.19 9.25
C ARG A 43 7.90 -3.25 10.26
N LEU A 44 7.02 -4.20 10.56
CA LEU A 44 7.28 -5.25 11.55
C LEU A 44 8.49 -6.11 11.16
N ILE A 45 8.64 -6.45 9.88
CA ILE A 45 9.81 -7.19 9.39
C ILE A 45 11.09 -6.38 9.63
N VAL A 46 11.12 -5.09 9.30
CA VAL A 46 12.31 -4.25 9.49
C VAL A 46 12.65 -4.08 10.97
N GLU A 47 11.66 -3.86 11.83
CA GLU A 47 11.87 -3.74 13.27
C GLU A 47 12.43 -5.04 13.88
N GLU A 48 11.99 -6.20 13.39
CA GLU A 48 12.49 -7.49 13.86
C GLU A 48 13.91 -7.78 13.35
N GLU A 49 14.20 -7.49 12.07
CA GLU A 49 15.54 -7.62 11.49
C GLU A 49 16.59 -6.75 12.22
N GLN A 50 16.20 -5.60 12.77
CA GLN A 50 17.08 -4.70 13.52
C GLN A 50 17.53 -5.25 14.88
N LYS A 51 16.77 -6.20 15.47
CA LYS A 51 17.11 -6.84 16.75
C LYS A 51 18.11 -7.99 16.60
N GLY A 52 18.29 -8.52 15.38
CA GLY A 52 19.19 -9.66 15.13
C GLY A 52 20.66 -9.26 14.97
N GLU A 53 21.56 -10.06 15.54
CA GLU A 53 23.01 -9.82 15.50
C GLU A 53 23.63 -10.04 14.10
N GLU A 54 23.18 -11.06 13.34
CA GLU A 54 23.60 -11.32 11.95
C GLU A 54 22.51 -10.93 10.93
N LYS A 55 22.37 -9.63 10.66
CA LYS A 55 21.29 -9.01 9.86
C LYS A 55 20.94 -9.72 8.54
N ALA A 56 21.93 -10.12 7.74
CA ALA A 56 21.67 -10.66 6.40
C ALA A 56 21.13 -12.10 6.42
N LYS A 57 21.75 -12.97 7.22
CA LYS A 57 21.37 -14.39 7.32
C LYS A 57 20.10 -14.57 8.15
N TYR A 58 19.98 -13.82 9.24
CA TYR A 58 18.78 -13.79 10.08
C TYR A 58 17.55 -13.29 9.30
N GLY A 59 17.66 -12.16 8.59
CA GLY A 59 16.54 -11.63 7.81
C GLY A 59 16.08 -12.55 6.68
N GLN A 60 17.01 -13.25 6.03
CA GLN A 60 16.65 -14.23 5.00
C GLN A 60 15.93 -15.46 5.57
N ASN A 61 16.32 -15.92 6.77
CA ASN A 61 15.61 -17.01 7.45
C ASN A 61 14.22 -16.56 7.92
N LEU A 62 14.11 -15.37 8.52
CA LEU A 62 12.84 -14.79 8.98
C LEU A 62 11.80 -14.72 7.85
N ILE A 63 12.18 -14.18 6.69
CA ILE A 63 11.25 -14.05 5.56
C ILE A 63 10.79 -15.41 5.03
N ASN A 64 11.68 -16.41 4.99
CA ASN A 64 11.32 -17.74 4.52
C ASN A 64 10.35 -18.43 5.48
N ASP A 65 10.60 -18.31 6.79
CA ASP A 65 9.72 -18.86 7.82
C ASP A 65 8.35 -18.19 7.82
N LEU A 66 8.31 -16.85 7.69
CA LEU A 66 7.07 -16.10 7.52
C LEU A 66 6.33 -16.51 6.26
N SER A 67 7.03 -16.66 5.14
CA SER A 67 6.39 -17.03 3.87
C SER A 67 5.69 -18.38 3.98
N LYS A 68 6.34 -19.37 4.59
CA LYS A 68 5.76 -20.69 4.79
C LYS A 68 4.51 -20.61 5.66
N ARG A 69 4.62 -20.05 6.86
CA ARG A 69 3.50 -19.98 7.83
C ARG A 69 2.32 -19.19 7.30
N LEU A 70 2.57 -18.02 6.71
CA LEU A 70 1.50 -17.16 6.19
C LEU A 70 0.87 -17.73 4.93
N SER A 71 1.63 -18.43 4.09
CA SER A 71 1.06 -19.12 2.91
C SER A 71 0.22 -20.33 3.33
N ASP A 72 0.61 -21.03 4.39
CA ASP A 72 -0.16 -22.15 4.94
C ASP A 72 -1.49 -21.67 5.55
N GLU A 73 -1.50 -20.51 6.20
CA GLU A 73 -2.68 -19.96 6.88
C GLU A 73 -3.62 -19.16 5.95
N PHE A 74 -3.07 -18.30 5.08
CA PHE A 74 -3.84 -17.37 4.25
C PHE A 74 -3.78 -17.66 2.75
N GLY A 75 -2.91 -18.59 2.32
CA GLY A 75 -2.76 -18.97 0.92
C GLY A 75 -1.94 -17.98 0.10
N LYS A 76 -2.42 -17.68 -1.11
CA LYS A 76 -1.67 -16.87 -2.09
C LYS A 76 -1.52 -15.43 -1.59
N GLY A 77 -0.34 -14.85 -1.86
CA GLY A 77 -0.04 -13.46 -1.51
C GLY A 77 1.14 -13.30 -0.54
N PHE A 78 1.55 -14.37 0.13
CA PHE A 78 2.60 -14.37 1.16
C PHE A 78 3.87 -15.13 0.76
N SER A 79 4.23 -15.08 -0.53
CA SER A 79 5.51 -15.61 -0.99
C SER A 79 6.69 -14.83 -0.39
N SER A 80 7.87 -15.46 -0.28
CA SER A 80 9.09 -14.77 0.16
C SER A 80 9.37 -13.51 -0.68
N THR A 81 9.04 -13.54 -1.97
CA THR A 81 9.15 -12.38 -2.87
C THR A 81 8.22 -11.25 -2.44
N ASN A 82 6.95 -11.54 -2.15
CA ASN A 82 6.00 -10.53 -1.72
C ASN A 82 6.38 -9.93 -0.36
N LEU A 83 6.82 -10.75 0.59
CA LEU A 83 7.29 -10.26 1.89
C LEU A 83 8.53 -9.37 1.76
N LYS A 84 9.48 -9.72 0.88
CA LYS A 84 10.62 -8.85 0.53
C LYS A 84 10.15 -7.53 -0.06
N GLN A 85 9.12 -7.53 -0.91
CA GLN A 85 8.57 -6.30 -1.47
C GLN A 85 7.90 -5.44 -0.40
N MET A 86 7.12 -6.02 0.51
CA MET A 86 6.52 -5.31 1.65
C MET A 86 7.60 -4.64 2.52
N ARG A 87 8.67 -5.39 2.83
CA ARG A 87 9.84 -4.85 3.56
C ARG A 87 10.49 -3.68 2.82
N SER A 88 10.81 -3.86 1.54
CA SER A 88 11.44 -2.82 0.71
C SER A 88 10.55 -1.59 0.58
N PHE A 89 9.24 -1.78 0.45
CA PHE A 89 8.27 -0.70 0.37
C PHE A 89 8.32 0.20 1.62
N TYR A 90 8.33 -0.41 2.81
CA TYR A 90 8.46 0.33 4.06
C TYR A 90 9.79 1.11 4.13
N LEU A 91 10.92 0.48 3.76
CA LEU A 91 12.24 1.13 3.77
C LEU A 91 12.30 2.34 2.82
N VAL A 92 11.75 2.21 1.61
CA VAL A 92 11.69 3.31 0.62
C VAL A 92 10.79 4.44 1.12
N TYR A 93 9.63 4.12 1.70
CA TYR A 93 8.76 5.15 2.27
C TYR A 93 9.45 5.91 3.42
N MET A 94 10.14 5.19 4.31
CA MET A 94 10.88 5.79 5.41
C MET A 94 12.04 6.66 4.92
N SER A 95 12.78 6.24 3.89
CA SER A 95 13.87 7.03 3.33
C SER A 95 13.35 8.32 2.68
N ILE A 96 12.26 8.28 1.92
CA ILE A 96 11.59 9.46 1.35
C ILE A 96 11.13 10.40 2.49
N ARG A 97 10.50 9.86 3.53
CA ARG A 97 10.02 10.65 4.67
C ARG A 97 11.18 11.33 5.42
N LEU A 98 12.28 10.62 5.65
CA LEU A 98 13.49 11.17 6.27
C LEU A 98 14.09 12.28 5.40
N ASN A 99 14.19 12.07 4.08
CA ASN A 99 14.69 13.08 3.14
C ASN A 99 13.83 14.34 3.13
N ASN A 100 12.50 14.20 3.20
CA ASN A 100 11.58 15.34 3.27
C ASN A 100 11.73 16.11 4.60
N LYS A 101 11.89 15.41 5.73
CA LYS A 101 12.19 16.04 7.03
C LYS A 101 13.52 16.78 7.01
N ILE A 102 14.55 16.18 6.44
CA ILE A 102 15.87 16.78 6.24
C ILE A 102 15.73 18.05 5.38
N LYS A 103 15.08 17.98 4.22
CA LYS A 103 14.85 19.14 3.35
C LYS A 103 14.14 20.29 4.07
N GLN A 104 13.17 19.99 4.93
CA GLN A 104 12.50 21.00 5.75
C GLN A 104 13.45 21.61 6.81
N LEU A 105 14.30 20.79 7.43
CA LEU A 105 15.27 21.23 8.45
C LEU A 105 16.35 22.15 7.86
N TYR A 106 16.87 21.83 6.68
CA TYR A 106 17.93 22.61 6.01
C TYR A 106 17.41 23.83 5.26
N CYS A 107 16.08 24.01 5.13
CA CYS A 107 15.47 25.19 4.51
C CYS A 107 15.27 26.36 5.51
N HIS A 108 15.54 26.16 6.81
CA HIS A 108 15.37 27.20 7.83
C HIS A 108 16.59 28.12 8.05
N SER A 109 17.74 27.84 7.41
CA SER A 109 18.99 28.59 7.57
C SER A 109 19.44 29.39 6.35
N CYS A 110 18.62 29.48 5.30
CA CYS A 110 18.88 30.38 4.19
C CYS A 110 17.63 31.20 3.87
N GLU A 111 17.79 32.52 3.83
CA GLU A 111 16.89 33.44 3.16
C GLU A 111 16.83 33.09 1.66
N CYS A 112 16.10 32.04 1.31
CA CYS A 112 15.84 31.67 -0.07
C CYS A 112 14.47 32.20 -0.46
N ARG A 113 14.50 33.36 -1.10
CA ARG A 113 13.42 33.94 -1.90
C ARG A 113 12.80 32.84 -2.76
N ASN A 114 11.56 32.49 -2.46
CA ASN A 114 10.79 31.41 -3.09
C ASN A 114 10.57 31.71 -4.59
N PRO A 115 11.04 30.87 -5.53
CA PRO A 115 10.71 31.04 -6.94
C PRO A 115 10.08 29.76 -7.51
N PHE A 116 9.10 29.14 -6.86
CA PHE A 116 8.30 28.11 -7.52
C PHE A 116 6.81 28.21 -7.15
N VAL A 117 6.17 29.15 -7.82
CA VAL A 117 4.87 28.94 -8.48
C VAL A 117 5.02 27.77 -9.49
N TYR A 118 3.91 27.10 -9.82
CA TYR A 118 3.73 25.84 -10.55
C TYR A 118 3.77 24.62 -9.61
N ILE A 119 2.66 23.96 -9.27
CA ILE A 119 1.42 23.62 -10.02
C ILE A 119 0.23 23.68 -9.07
#